data_AF-A0A1X9YSV8-F1
#
_entry.id   AF-A0A1X9YSV8-F1
#
_cell.length_a   1.000
_cell.length_b   1.000
_cell.length_c   1.000
_cell.angle_alpha   90.00
_cell.angle_beta   90.00
_cell.angle_gamma   90.00
#
_symmetry.space_group_name_H-M   'P 1'
#
loop_
_entity.id
_entity.type
_entity.pdbx_description
1 polymer ?
#
loop_
_entity_poly.entity_id
_entity_poly.type
_entity_poly.pdbx_seq_one_letter_code
_entity_poly.pdbx_strand_id
1 'polypeptide(L)'
;MKTILGIAIGIIAVVWVIVRVFGAYNSNAILSNEASFEVLVDSNSFDADEFFGLPEGTFDPEKHILICKLPVETEGFRPSHVSVRTDIENIACNTKVEKGQYIQYQPYELKDSKFELLMVHKNANLIALNSPVGSRLILAKKSLRYDYSKGRLNRLLISKSGLMEYCN
;
A
#
# COMPACT_ATOMS: atom_id res chain seq x y z
N MET A 1 -30.14 32.35 -36.16
CA MET A 1 -30.47 31.54 -34.97
C MET A 1 -30.04 30.08 -35.09
N LYS A 2 -30.39 29.34 -36.16
CA LYS A 2 -30.05 27.91 -36.30
C LYS A 2 -28.54 27.60 -36.24
N THR A 3 -27.70 28.46 -36.83
CA THR A 3 -26.22 28.32 -36.81
C THR A 3 -25.62 28.51 -35.42
N ILE A 4 -26.13 29.48 -34.65
CA ILE A 4 -25.66 29.75 -33.27
C ILE A 4 -26.05 28.60 -32.34
N LEU A 5 -27.26 28.03 -32.52
CA LEU A 5 -27.72 26.86 -31.77
C LEU A 5 -26.87 25.62 -32.07
N GLY A 6 -26.50 25.39 -33.34
CA GLY A 6 -25.61 24.29 -33.74
C GLY A 6 -24.21 24.40 -33.12
N ILE A 7 -23.66 25.61 -33.06
CA ILE A 7 -22.37 25.88 -32.40
C ILE A 7 -22.46 25.60 -30.90
N ALA A 8 -23.53 26.06 -30.23
CA ALA A 8 -23.73 25.83 -28.81
C ALA A 8 -23.84 24.33 -28.46
N ILE A 9 -24.59 23.56 -29.25
CA ILE A 9 -24.71 22.10 -29.07
C ILE A 9 -23.36 21.41 -29.29
N GLY A 10 -22.58 21.84 -30.30
CA GLY A 10 -21.25 21.33 -30.56
C GLY A 10 -20.29 21.55 -29.38
N ILE A 11 -20.28 22.75 -28.79
CA ILE A 11 -19.45 23.05 -27.61
C ILE A 11 -19.86 22.19 -26.42
N ILE A 12 -21.17 22.04 -26.15
CA ILE A 12 -21.67 21.20 -25.05
C ILE A 12 -21.25 19.74 -25.23
N ALA A 13 -21.34 19.21 -26.46
CA ALA A 13 -20.91 17.85 -26.76
C ALA A 13 -19.40 17.65 -26.51
N VAL A 14 -18.57 18.60 -26.93
CA VAL A 14 -17.11 18.55 -26.69
C VAL A 14 -16.80 18.62 -25.20
N VAL A 15 -17.43 19.54 -24.46
CA VAL A 15 -17.25 19.67 -23.00
C VAL A 15 -17.70 18.38 -22.30
N TRP A 16 -18.80 17.76 -22.73
CA TRP A 16 -19.28 16.51 -22.15
C TRP A 16 -18.29 15.35 -22.36
N VAL A 17 -17.71 15.24 -23.56
CA VAL A 17 -16.68 14.24 -23.85
C VAL A 17 -15.43 14.48 -22.99
N ILE A 18 -14.97 15.73 -22.89
CA ILE A 18 -13.83 16.10 -22.05
C ILE A 18 -14.10 15.72 -20.59
N VAL A 19 -15.24 16.11 -20.01
CA VAL A 19 -15.60 15.80 -18.62
C VAL A 19 -15.66 14.29 -18.38
N ARG A 20 -16.19 13.51 -19.34
CA ARG A 20 -16.28 12.05 -19.20
C ARG A 20 -14.91 11.38 -19.27
N VAL A 21 -14.04 11.83 -20.18
CA VAL A 21 -12.67 11.31 -20.31
C VAL A 21 -11.86 11.70 -19.07
N PHE A 22 -11.82 12.98 -18.70
CA PHE A 22 -11.09 13.44 -17.52
C PHE A 22 -11.64 12.86 -16.21
N GLY A 23 -12.96 12.68 -16.09
CA GLY A 23 -13.57 12.01 -14.94
C GLY A 23 -13.11 10.56 -14.78
N ALA A 24 -12.99 9.82 -15.89
CA ALA A 24 -12.46 8.45 -15.88
C ALA A 24 -10.94 8.38 -15.64
N TYR A 25 -10.19 9.43 -15.99
CA TYR A 25 -8.76 9.54 -15.67
C TYR A 25 -8.51 9.92 -14.20
N ASN A 26 -9.27 10.87 -13.65
CA ASN A 26 -9.09 11.36 -12.28
C ASN A 26 -9.62 10.38 -11.21
N SER A 27 -10.52 9.46 -11.55
CA SER A 27 -11.02 8.48 -10.58
C SER A 27 -10.05 7.33 -10.29
N ASN A 28 -8.94 7.21 -11.03
CA ASN A 28 -8.09 6.01 -11.06
C ASN A 28 -6.59 6.30 -10.88
N ALA A 29 -6.23 7.49 -10.37
CA ALA A 29 -4.83 7.92 -10.29
C ALA A 29 -4.45 8.32 -8.86
N ILE A 30 -3.28 7.84 -8.41
CA ILE A 30 -2.56 8.40 -7.27
C ILE A 30 -1.97 9.72 -7.74
N LEU A 31 -2.18 10.81 -7.00
CA LEU A 31 -1.62 12.11 -7.39
C LEU A 31 -0.09 12.06 -7.38
N SER A 32 0.55 12.84 -8.25
CA SER A 32 2.02 12.84 -8.43
C SER A 32 2.85 13.03 -7.15
N ASN A 33 2.26 13.60 -6.11
CA ASN A 33 2.87 13.87 -4.81
C ASN A 33 2.41 12.90 -3.69
N GLU A 34 1.44 12.04 -3.96
CA GLU A 34 0.94 11.01 -3.05
C GLU A 34 1.64 9.68 -3.30
N ALA A 35 1.49 8.72 -2.39
CA ALA A 35 1.94 7.34 -2.61
C ALA A 35 0.96 6.36 -1.97
N SER A 36 0.87 5.17 -2.56
CA SER A 36 0.23 4.01 -1.93
C SER A 36 1.23 2.87 -1.81
N PHE A 37 0.93 1.93 -0.92
CA PHE A 37 1.81 0.80 -0.62
C PHE A 37 1.02 -0.50 -0.64
N GLU A 38 1.65 -1.52 -1.20
CA GLU A 38 1.23 -2.91 -1.12
C GLU A 38 2.47 -3.72 -0.77
N VAL A 39 2.42 -4.48 0.32
CA VAL A 39 3.58 -5.22 0.82
C VAL A 39 3.29 -6.70 0.71
N LEU A 40 4.23 -7.42 0.10
CA LEU A 40 4.11 -8.79 -0.35
C LEU A 40 5.23 -9.63 0.26
N VAL A 41 4.94 -10.90 0.45
CA VAL A 41 5.90 -11.95 0.79
C VAL A 41 5.62 -13.14 -0.12
N ASP A 42 6.66 -13.78 -0.63
CA ASP A 42 6.52 -15.06 -1.30
C ASP A 42 6.40 -16.18 -0.26
N SER A 43 5.22 -16.77 -0.09
CA SER A 43 5.00 -17.85 0.87
C SER A 43 5.82 -19.10 0.61
N ASN A 44 6.28 -19.32 -0.63
CA ASN A 44 7.04 -20.50 -0.99
C ASN A 44 8.52 -20.41 -0.58
N SER A 45 9.05 -19.19 -0.44
CA SER A 45 10.47 -18.95 -0.18
C SER A 45 10.76 -18.18 1.12
N PHE A 46 9.72 -17.61 1.75
CA PHE A 46 9.87 -16.82 2.96
C PHE A 46 9.68 -17.66 4.22
N ASP A 47 10.78 -17.84 4.94
CA ASP A 47 10.79 -18.34 6.30
C ASP A 47 10.79 -17.16 7.29
N ALA A 48 9.71 -17.01 8.05
CA ALA A 48 9.58 -15.94 9.03
C ALA A 48 10.57 -16.07 10.19
N ASP A 49 10.79 -17.29 10.69
CA ASP A 49 11.69 -17.52 11.82
C ASP A 49 13.13 -17.22 11.43
N GLU A 50 13.59 -17.72 10.28
CA GLU A 50 14.91 -17.39 9.74
C GLU A 50 15.04 -15.88 9.49
N PHE A 51 14.00 -15.26 8.92
CA PHE A 51 14.03 -13.84 8.61
C PHE A 51 14.15 -12.97 9.88
N PHE A 52 13.44 -13.31 10.96
CA PHE A 52 13.53 -12.60 12.23
C PHE A 52 14.69 -13.05 13.13
N GLY A 53 15.40 -14.13 12.77
CA GLY A 53 16.45 -14.73 13.59
C GLY A 53 15.91 -15.41 14.85
N LEU A 54 14.74 -16.02 14.74
CA LEU A 54 14.05 -16.73 15.82
C LEU A 54 14.31 -18.25 15.72
N PRO A 55 14.12 -19.01 16.82
CA PRO A 55 14.12 -20.46 16.77
C PRO A 55 13.04 -20.98 15.81
N GLU A 56 13.35 -22.05 15.08
CA GLU A 56 12.41 -22.71 14.16
C GLU A 56 11.13 -23.15 14.89
N GLY A 57 9.98 -22.88 14.28
CA GLY A 57 8.65 -23.17 14.84
C GLY A 57 8.09 -22.08 15.75
N THR A 58 8.72 -20.90 15.81
CA THR A 58 8.20 -19.76 16.58
C THR A 58 7.03 -19.10 15.84
N PHE A 59 7.13 -18.99 14.52
CA PHE A 59 6.05 -18.49 13.67
C PHE A 59 4.99 -19.58 13.45
N ASP A 60 3.81 -19.36 13.99
CA ASP A 60 2.64 -20.21 13.78
C ASP A 60 1.66 -19.45 12.86
N PRO A 61 1.49 -19.87 11.59
CA PRO A 61 0.60 -19.19 10.65
C PRO A 61 -0.87 -19.26 11.03
N GLU A 62 -1.27 -20.09 12.00
CA GLU A 62 -2.63 -20.10 12.57
C GLU A 62 -2.80 -19.02 13.64
N LYS A 63 -1.74 -18.68 14.38
CA LYS A 63 -1.77 -17.74 15.52
C LYS A 63 -1.16 -16.39 15.23
N HIS A 64 -0.28 -16.28 14.24
CA HIS A 64 0.50 -15.09 13.93
C HIS A 64 0.21 -14.60 12.52
N ILE A 65 0.40 -13.29 12.31
CA ILE A 65 0.39 -12.63 11.02
C ILE A 65 1.62 -11.73 10.89
N LEU A 66 2.00 -11.47 9.64
CA LEU A 66 3.01 -10.48 9.29
C LEU A 66 2.32 -9.18 8.88
N ILE A 67 2.83 -8.08 9.43
CA ILE A 67 2.35 -6.74 9.13
C ILE A 67 3.55 -5.85 8.84
N CYS A 68 3.39 -4.90 7.94
CA CYS A 68 4.42 -3.92 7.64
C CYS A 68 3.99 -2.57 8.19
N LYS A 69 4.83 -1.99 9.03
CA LYS A 69 4.78 -0.57 9.33
C LYS A 69 5.38 0.21 8.17
N LEU A 70 4.58 1.11 7.62
CA LEU A 70 4.93 1.97 6.49
C LEU A 70 5.71 3.20 6.98
N PRO A 71 6.52 3.84 6.12
CA PRO A 71 7.25 5.07 6.43
C PRO A 71 6.33 6.29 6.40
N VAL A 72 5.27 6.25 7.21
CA VAL A 72 4.24 7.28 7.26
C VAL A 72 3.97 7.72 8.68
N GLU A 73 3.73 9.03 8.85
CA GLU A 73 3.26 9.63 10.08
C GLU A 73 1.81 10.06 9.87
N THR A 74 0.90 9.29 10.45
CA THR A 74 -0.54 9.45 10.27
C THR A 74 -1.18 9.96 11.55
N GLU A 75 -2.08 10.94 11.42
CA GLU A 75 -2.91 11.40 12.54
C GLU A 75 -4.26 10.66 12.60
N GLY A 76 -4.82 10.55 13.80
CA GLY A 76 -6.15 9.99 14.03
C GLY A 76 -6.25 8.48 13.74
N PHE A 77 -7.27 8.09 12.96
CA PHE A 77 -7.62 6.68 12.68
C PHE A 77 -7.01 6.12 11.39
N ARG A 78 -6.14 6.87 10.72
CA ARG A 78 -5.52 6.40 9.48
C ARG A 78 -4.42 5.38 9.82
N PRO A 79 -4.41 4.20 9.19
CA PRO A 79 -3.45 3.16 9.55
C PRO A 79 -2.07 3.49 8.98
N SER A 80 -1.03 3.29 9.79
CA SER A 80 0.38 3.28 9.37
C SER A 80 0.93 1.86 9.22
N HIS A 81 0.09 0.86 9.47
CA HIS A 81 0.40 -0.56 9.35
C HIS A 81 -0.50 -1.19 8.29
N VAL A 82 0.05 -2.07 7.47
CA VAL A 82 -0.67 -2.86 6.48
C VAL A 82 -0.38 -4.34 6.66
N SER A 83 -1.38 -5.19 6.43
CA SER A 83 -1.16 -6.64 6.37
C SER A 83 -0.27 -6.97 5.18
N VAL A 84 0.69 -7.87 5.39
CA VAL A 84 1.52 -8.39 4.31
C VAL A 84 0.75 -9.46 3.57
N ARG A 85 0.65 -9.35 2.24
CA ARG A 85 -0.01 -10.36 1.41
C ARG A 85 0.97 -11.46 1.04
N THR A 86 0.52 -12.70 1.05
CA THR A 86 1.32 -13.88 0.71
C THR A 86 1.05 -14.42 -0.70
N ASP A 87 -0.09 -14.06 -1.28
CA ASP A 87 -0.46 -14.47 -2.65
C ASP A 87 0.16 -13.52 -3.67
N ILE A 88 1.28 -13.94 -4.25
CA ILE A 88 2.02 -13.21 -5.28
C ILE A 88 1.64 -13.61 -6.71
N GLU A 89 1.01 -14.77 -6.92
CA GLU A 89 0.76 -15.36 -8.24
C GLU A 89 -0.30 -14.57 -9.03
N ASN A 90 -1.24 -13.94 -8.32
CA ASN A 90 -2.37 -13.22 -8.91
C ASN A 90 -2.16 -11.69 -9.04
N ILE A 91 -0.94 -11.19 -8.85
CA ILE A 91 -0.67 -9.76 -8.85
C ILE A 91 -0.36 -9.25 -10.27
N ALA A 92 -1.36 -8.63 -10.89
CA ALA A 92 -1.20 -8.01 -12.20
C ALA A 92 -0.49 -6.65 -12.11
N CYS A 93 0.77 -6.58 -12.54
CA CYS A 93 1.61 -5.37 -12.46
C CYS A 93 1.07 -4.15 -13.22
N ASN A 94 0.20 -4.35 -14.20
CA ASN A 94 -0.39 -3.29 -15.01
C ASN A 94 -1.79 -2.86 -14.54
N THR A 95 -2.25 -3.34 -13.38
CA THR A 95 -3.57 -2.97 -12.86
C THR A 95 -3.62 -1.49 -12.51
N LYS A 96 -4.60 -0.78 -13.07
CA LYS A 96 -4.88 0.61 -12.69
C LYS A 96 -5.34 0.65 -11.24
N VAL A 97 -4.79 1.59 -10.47
CA VAL A 97 -5.16 1.77 -9.07
C VAL A 97 -6.58 2.34 -9.02
N GLU A 98 -7.56 1.53 -8.66
CA GLU A 98 -8.91 2.01 -8.46
C GLU A 98 -9.01 2.76 -7.13
N LYS A 99 -9.77 3.87 -7.12
CA LYS A 99 -9.98 4.65 -5.91
C LYS A 99 -10.64 3.80 -4.83
N GLY A 100 -10.02 3.77 -3.65
CA GLY A 100 -10.51 3.04 -2.48
C GLY A 100 -9.96 1.63 -2.32
N GLN A 101 -9.27 1.07 -3.33
CA GLN A 101 -8.59 -0.24 -3.16
C GLN A 101 -7.35 -0.15 -2.28
N TYR A 102 -6.62 0.97 -2.38
CA TYR A 102 -5.40 1.20 -1.63
C TYR A 102 -5.51 2.52 -0.87
N ILE A 103 -4.84 2.56 0.28
CA ILE A 103 -4.72 3.79 1.06
C ILE A 103 -3.70 4.69 0.36
N GLN A 104 -4.16 5.85 -0.06
CA GLN A 104 -3.31 6.92 -0.60
C GLN A 104 -2.82 7.75 0.58
N TYR A 105 -1.52 8.03 0.66
CA TYR A 105 -0.93 8.88 1.69
C TYR A 105 -0.51 10.21 1.10
N GLN A 106 -0.81 11.29 1.83
CA GLN A 106 -0.55 12.66 1.43
C GLN A 106 0.92 13.03 1.67
N PRO A 107 1.46 14.05 0.99
CA PRO A 107 2.88 14.39 1.04
C PRO A 107 3.44 14.65 2.44
N TYR A 108 2.63 15.19 3.35
CA TYR A 108 3.07 15.49 4.73
C TYR A 108 3.09 14.25 5.63
N GLU A 109 2.34 13.21 5.25
CA GLU A 109 2.30 11.91 5.94
C GLU A 109 3.50 11.06 5.53
N LEU A 110 3.95 11.20 4.28
CA LEU A 110 5.08 10.48 3.70
C LEU A 110 6.42 10.95 4.32
N LYS A 111 7.15 10.02 4.96
CA LYS A 111 8.42 10.32 5.65
C LYS A 111 9.62 9.68 4.95
N ASP A 112 10.55 9.17 5.76
CA ASP A 112 11.81 8.58 5.34
C ASP A 112 11.62 7.28 4.54
N SER A 113 12.66 6.48 4.41
CA SER A 113 12.63 5.24 3.63
C SER A 113 12.57 4.00 4.52
N LYS A 114 12.14 4.14 5.78
CA LYS A 114 12.22 3.09 6.79
C LYS A 114 10.90 2.36 6.96
N PHE A 115 10.93 1.07 6.68
CA PHE A 115 9.84 0.14 6.90
C PHE A 115 10.17 -0.76 8.10
N GLU A 116 9.16 -1.29 8.78
CA GLU A 116 9.37 -2.31 9.81
C GLU A 116 8.43 -3.48 9.55
N LEU A 117 8.99 -4.66 9.28
CA LEU A 117 8.20 -5.89 9.27
C LEU A 117 8.02 -6.33 10.72
N LEU A 118 6.79 -6.62 11.12
CA LEU A 118 6.42 -7.04 12.45
C LEU A 118 5.70 -8.38 12.39
N MET A 119 6.04 -9.26 13.32
CA MET A 119 5.27 -10.45 13.63
C MET A 119 4.36 -10.15 14.80
N VAL A 120 3.05 -10.32 14.61
CA VAL A 120 2.03 -10.05 15.65
C VAL A 120 1.05 -11.21 15.74
N HIS A 121 0.32 -11.31 16.85
CA HIS A 121 -0.79 -12.25 16.95
C HIS A 121 -1.94 -11.87 15.99
N LYS A 122 -2.63 -12.85 15.40
CA LYS A 122 -3.75 -12.61 14.45
C LYS A 122 -4.88 -11.76 15.02
N ASN A 123 -5.10 -11.82 16.33
CA ASN A 123 -6.14 -11.06 17.03
C ASN A 123 -5.73 -9.61 17.35
N ALA A 124 -4.53 -9.17 16.94
CA ALA A 124 -4.09 -7.80 17.13
C ALA A 124 -4.87 -6.84 16.23
N ASN A 125 -5.45 -5.80 16.84
CA ASN A 125 -6.05 -4.71 16.09
C ASN A 125 -4.94 -3.80 15.51
N LEU A 126 -4.85 -3.71 14.17
CA LEU A 126 -3.81 -2.93 13.48
C LEU A 126 -3.81 -1.45 13.87
N ILE A 127 -4.97 -0.87 14.17
CA ILE A 127 -5.09 0.53 14.60
C ILE A 127 -4.49 0.68 16.02
N ALA A 128 -4.69 -0.31 16.89
CA ALA A 128 -4.16 -0.30 18.25
C ALA A 128 -2.63 -0.39 18.29
N LEU A 129 -1.99 -0.90 17.24
CA LEU A 129 -0.52 -0.96 17.11
C LEU A 129 0.15 0.41 17.02
N ASN A 130 -0.61 1.45 16.69
CA ASN A 130 -0.12 2.83 16.75
C ASN A 130 0.04 3.35 18.18
N SER A 131 -0.46 2.61 19.18
CA SER A 131 -0.40 2.98 20.59
C SER A 131 0.68 2.18 21.35
N PRO A 132 1.18 2.71 22.48
CA PRO A 132 2.09 1.98 23.37
C PRO A 132 1.54 0.66 23.92
N VAL A 133 0.21 0.49 23.92
CA VAL A 133 -0.44 -0.76 24.35
C VAL A 133 -0.33 -1.82 23.26
N GLY A 134 -0.54 -1.43 22.00
CA GLY A 134 -0.43 -2.33 20.86
C GLY A 134 1.00 -2.80 20.57
N SER A 135 2.02 -2.02 20.93
CA SER A 135 3.42 -2.45 20.76
C SER A 135 3.77 -3.71 21.56
N ARG A 136 3.01 -4.04 22.61
CA ARG A 136 3.17 -5.28 23.38
C ARG A 136 2.68 -6.53 22.66
N LEU A 137 1.90 -6.36 21.58
CA LEU A 137 1.41 -7.44 20.73
C LEU A 137 2.41 -7.83 19.63
N ILE A 138 3.55 -7.11 19.56
CA ILE A 138 4.63 -7.35 18.62
C ILE A 138 5.58 -8.39 19.21
N LEU A 139 5.64 -9.54 18.56
CA LEU A 139 6.50 -10.66 18.94
C LEU A 139 7.93 -10.49 18.43
N ALA A 140 8.06 -9.99 17.20
CA ALA A 140 9.34 -9.70 16.58
C ALA A 140 9.22 -8.52 15.62
N LYS A 141 10.33 -7.82 15.40
CA LYS A 141 10.42 -6.71 14.43
C LYS A 141 11.75 -6.74 13.70
N LYS A 142 11.73 -6.38 12.42
CA LYS A 142 12.93 -6.20 11.60
C LYS A 142 12.79 -4.94 10.77
N SER A 143 13.77 -4.05 10.86
CA SER A 143 13.80 -2.83 10.05
C SER A 143 14.25 -3.15 8.64
N LEU A 144 13.55 -2.56 7.67
CA LEU A 144 13.81 -2.67 6.25
C LEU A 144 13.93 -1.25 5.67
N ARG A 145 14.65 -1.12 4.56
CA ARG A 145 14.84 0.17 3.89
C ARG A 145 14.48 0.05 2.42
N TYR A 146 13.70 1.00 1.93
CA TYR A 146 13.35 1.11 0.52
C TYR A 146 12.97 2.54 0.16
N ASP A 147 13.56 3.07 -0.91
CA ASP A 147 13.26 4.40 -1.41
C ASP A 147 12.04 4.33 -2.33
N TYR A 148 10.85 4.54 -1.77
CA TYR A 148 9.59 4.53 -2.53
C TYR A 148 9.45 5.74 -3.43
N SER A 149 8.54 5.65 -4.41
CA SER A 149 8.24 6.75 -5.32
C SER A 149 6.82 7.27 -5.14
N LYS A 150 6.66 8.57 -5.36
CA LYS A 150 5.37 9.26 -5.36
C LYS A 150 4.70 9.13 -6.74
N GLY A 151 3.39 9.38 -6.82
CA GLY A 151 2.59 9.26 -8.03
C GLY A 151 2.22 7.83 -8.42
N ARG A 152 2.54 6.84 -7.58
CA ARG A 152 2.29 5.42 -7.89
C ARG A 152 2.00 4.56 -6.67
N LEU A 153 1.52 3.34 -6.96
CA LEU A 153 1.42 2.26 -5.99
C LEU A 153 2.77 1.56 -5.93
N ASN A 154 3.41 1.62 -4.76
CA ASN A 154 4.66 0.93 -4.50
C ASN A 154 4.32 -0.50 -4.08
N ARG A 155 4.52 -1.46 -4.99
CA ARG A 155 4.37 -2.90 -4.72
C ARG A 155 5.70 -3.49 -4.30
N LEU A 156 5.81 -3.80 -3.02
CA LEU A 156 7.07 -4.12 -2.36
C LEU A 156 7.07 -5.59 -1.97
N LEU A 157 8.04 -6.36 -2.47
CA LEU A 157 8.28 -7.74 -2.07
C LEU A 157 9.33 -7.78 -0.97
N ILE A 158 9.00 -8.43 0.13
CA ILE A 158 9.95 -8.80 1.19
C ILE A 158 10.61 -10.11 0.78
N SER A 159 11.94 -10.09 0.74
CA SER A 159 12.82 -11.22 0.44
C SER A 159 13.89 -11.37 1.53
N LYS A 160 14.66 -12.45 1.50
CA LYS A 160 15.82 -12.63 2.41
C LYS A 160 16.81 -11.47 2.33
N SER A 161 17.00 -10.87 1.15
CA SER A 161 17.86 -9.73 0.90
C SER A 161 17.30 -8.37 1.36
N GLY A 162 16.02 -8.31 1.75
CA GLY A 162 15.35 -7.08 2.15
C GLY A 162 14.12 -6.77 1.30
N LEU A 163 13.82 -5.48 1.15
CA LEU A 163 12.64 -5.00 0.45
C LEU A 163 13.01 -4.61 -1.00
N MET A 164 12.22 -5.04 -1.98
CA MET A 164 12.43 -4.70 -3.39
C MET A 164 11.12 -4.43 -4.11
N GLU A 165 11.16 -3.75 -5.26
CA GLU A 165 9.99 -3.57 -6.12
C GLU A 165 9.60 -4.89 -6.77
N TYR A 166 8.33 -5.27 -6.67
CA TYR A 166 7.82 -6.49 -7.30
C TYR A 166 7.50 -6.28 -8.78
N CYS A 167 6.91 -5.13 -9.10
CA CYS A 167 6.48 -4.77 -10.45
C CYS A 167 7.38 -3.66 -10.98
N ASN A 168 8.56 -4.04 -11.49
CA ASN A 168 9.52 -3.14 -12.12
C ASN A 168 9.47 -3.31 -13.64
#